data_AF-A0AA41DCL7-F1
#
_entry.id   AF-A0AA41DCL7-F1
#
_cell.length_a   1.000
_cell.length_b   1.000
_cell.length_c   1.000
_cell.angle_alpha   90.00
_cell.angle_beta   90.00
_cell.angle_gamma   90.00
#
_symmetry.space_group_name_H-M   'P 1'
#
loop_
_entity.id
_entity.type
_entity.pdbx_description
1 polymer ?
#
loop_
_entity_poly.entity_id
_entity_poly.type
_entity_poly.pdbx_seq_one_letter_code
_entity_poly.pdbx_strand_id
1 'polypeptide(L)'
;MIGAMAFSCSGCVIEGGNDPAPQPTPTPSVDAPQIYMLATKDGSVGQTYSAPQGMSGVQWFREALTSDRTRTPITDASATTYVARAEDIGTRLVTVGVMNGQRVVASALAVVLDIPILLESFDTTSGFTATNEALLASRSAVAQGSGAVEIQGTGSRLGGPGLSKSDIGYHDPAKFGTIAQFVDLGWDPIYHTVTAFDLTLTRGSQEFRAKTPLLEPLYQTPQPLFYGSMWGSIHSSEIEGLQSAGAGRFGVTNSVITQVPHAPRVSVDALVARAGGRPTIVIGFDDILRTQYTDAFPYMQARNVKGGFHIAPGKIGGPSRLTLAQLREMYNAGWDCYLNGSYDDDLMTTRPTLAAALAELQKVRDWAQANGMTRGNDFCCYPNGRYQDSPFRPRSFSAKTNGTRIATMSDTSGIQPGMLVGGYNVPVGTTVVSVDSPTQITLSENVIAQVKTFNFTDLSSEFSYTKLPLALKAAGYKMARTTQGKGSWLSRFGITDRGGVVTPANATSNMSLDELKSLVDVAILRGETLEFYLHGIYETGTGQTDSAKFRGLIDYIVARRDAGQLDVLTKTELWMRDGNSSLPI
;
A
#
# COMPACT_ATOMS: atom_id res chain seq x y z
N MET A 1 72.89 1.88 -56.11
CA MET A 1 71.85 2.84 -56.56
C MET A 1 70.83 2.98 -55.44
N ILE A 2 70.63 4.07 -54.72
CA ILE A 2 71.41 5.25 -54.27
C ILE A 2 70.80 5.47 -52.86
N GLY A 3 71.45 5.22 -51.72
CA GLY A 3 72.62 5.86 -51.09
C GLY A 3 72.19 6.22 -49.64
N ALA A 4 72.74 5.57 -48.60
CA ALA A 4 73.72 6.12 -47.62
C ALA A 4 73.07 7.13 -46.62
N MET A 5 73.19 7.15 -45.29
CA MET A 5 74.23 6.94 -44.24
C MET A 5 73.47 6.85 -42.88
N ALA A 6 73.78 6.08 -41.84
CA ALA A 6 74.98 5.89 -40.99
C ALA A 6 75.05 6.77 -39.70
N PHE A 7 75.41 6.11 -38.58
CA PHE A 7 75.91 6.58 -37.25
C PHE A 7 74.92 7.24 -36.25
N SER A 8 75.02 7.14 -34.90
CA SER A 8 75.72 6.32 -33.88
C SER A 8 75.27 6.85 -32.49
N CYS A 9 74.88 6.01 -31.52
CA CYS A 9 75.63 5.59 -30.31
C CYS A 9 75.84 6.62 -29.16
N SER A 10 75.68 6.10 -27.93
CA SER A 10 76.13 6.63 -26.62
C SER A 10 75.27 7.76 -26.02
N GLY A 11 74.74 7.72 -24.80
CA GLY A 11 75.12 7.02 -23.56
C GLY A 11 75.52 8.08 -22.53
N CYS A 12 74.74 8.28 -21.46
CA CYS A 12 75.27 8.69 -20.14
C CYS A 12 74.22 8.60 -19.02
N VAL A 13 74.70 8.12 -17.89
CA VAL A 13 74.10 7.96 -16.56
C VAL A 13 73.96 9.33 -15.88
N ILE A 14 72.93 9.58 -15.04
CA ILE A 14 73.00 10.15 -13.67
C ILE A 14 71.72 9.76 -12.87
N GLU A 15 71.96 9.53 -11.58
CA GLU A 15 71.19 9.03 -10.45
C GLU A 15 69.87 9.74 -10.10
N GLY A 16 69.02 8.99 -9.37
CA GLY A 16 68.34 9.50 -8.16
C GLY A 16 66.96 10.12 -8.35
N GLY A 17 65.93 9.43 -7.83
CA GLY A 17 64.62 10.06 -7.61
C GLY A 17 63.47 9.09 -7.68
N ASN A 18 63.06 8.60 -6.52
CA ASN A 18 61.78 7.94 -6.29
C ASN A 18 60.63 8.87 -6.71
N ASP A 19 59.76 8.38 -7.59
CA ASP A 19 58.32 8.64 -7.47
C ASP A 19 57.59 7.36 -7.94
N PRO A 20 56.69 6.78 -7.13
CA PRO A 20 56.00 5.56 -7.53
C PRO A 20 55.05 5.89 -8.69
N ALA A 21 54.94 4.94 -9.63
CA ALA A 21 53.95 4.98 -10.70
C ALA A 21 52.57 5.43 -10.16
N PRO A 22 51.79 6.23 -10.91
CA PRO A 22 50.44 6.57 -10.49
C PRO A 22 49.68 5.26 -10.30
N GLN A 23 49.43 4.91 -9.04
CA GLN A 23 48.55 3.82 -8.67
C GLN A 23 47.21 4.08 -9.36
N PRO A 24 46.52 3.05 -9.86
CA PRO A 24 45.14 3.23 -10.28
C PRO A 24 44.41 3.87 -9.11
N THR A 25 43.90 5.10 -9.31
CA THR A 25 43.00 5.71 -8.35
C THR A 25 41.90 4.68 -8.11
N PRO A 26 41.65 4.25 -6.87
CA PRO A 26 40.47 3.48 -6.60
C PRO A 26 39.32 4.39 -7.01
N THR A 27 38.61 4.00 -8.07
CA THR A 27 37.23 4.45 -8.28
C THR A 27 36.59 4.43 -6.91
N PRO A 28 35.95 5.52 -6.43
CA PRO A 28 35.17 5.42 -5.22
C PRO A 28 34.21 4.26 -5.46
N SER A 29 34.33 3.19 -4.68
CA SER A 29 33.21 2.27 -4.58
C SER A 29 32.09 3.16 -4.05
N VAL A 30 31.19 3.54 -4.96
CA VAL A 30 29.84 3.87 -4.55
C VAL A 30 29.25 2.50 -4.21
N ASP A 31 29.77 1.90 -3.12
CA ASP A 31 29.01 0.93 -2.37
C ASP A 31 27.78 1.72 -1.96
N ALA A 32 26.71 1.53 -2.73
CA ALA A 32 25.39 1.97 -2.34
C ALA A 32 25.24 1.58 -0.86
N PRO A 33 24.84 2.48 0.04
CA PRO A 33 24.66 2.13 1.44
C PRO A 33 23.53 1.08 1.51
N GLN A 34 23.90 -0.20 1.42
CA GLN A 34 23.01 -1.33 1.60
C GLN A 34 23.35 -1.96 2.92
N ILE A 35 22.72 -1.44 3.96
CA ILE A 35 22.71 -2.10 5.24
C ILE A 35 21.36 -1.81 5.88
N TYR A 36 20.47 -2.78 5.79
CA TYR A 36 19.18 -2.76 6.46
C TYR A 36 19.16 -3.80 7.55
N MET A 37 18.80 -3.37 8.75
CA MET A 37 18.46 -4.25 9.84
C MET A 37 17.10 -4.90 9.53
N LEU A 38 17.06 -6.23 9.45
CA LEU A 38 15.82 -6.97 9.27
C LEU A 38 15.17 -7.19 10.64
N ALA A 39 13.96 -6.68 10.81
CA ALA A 39 13.06 -7.09 11.89
C ALA A 39 12.34 -8.38 11.46
N THR A 40 12.12 -9.31 12.37
CA THR A 40 11.43 -10.57 12.04
C THR A 40 9.91 -10.40 11.82
N LYS A 41 9.32 -9.27 12.26
CA LYS A 41 7.88 -8.92 12.12
C LYS A 41 7.70 -7.39 12.04
N ASP A 42 6.58 -6.83 12.53
CA ASP A 42 6.15 -5.41 12.42
C ASP A 42 7.03 -4.33 13.13
N GLY A 43 8.20 -4.69 13.66
CA GLY A 43 9.09 -3.81 14.41
C GLY A 43 8.71 -3.53 15.88
N SER A 44 7.75 -4.24 16.47
CA SER A 44 7.38 -4.08 17.88
C SER A 44 8.40 -4.65 18.89
N VAL A 45 8.28 -4.23 20.15
CA VAL A 45 8.99 -4.84 21.29
C VAL A 45 8.86 -6.36 21.29
N GLY A 46 9.93 -7.06 21.65
CA GLY A 46 10.03 -8.52 21.61
C GLY A 46 10.55 -9.06 20.28
N GLN A 47 10.69 -8.23 19.25
CA GLN A 47 11.27 -8.65 17.98
C GLN A 47 12.78 -8.74 18.01
N THR A 48 13.29 -9.71 17.27
CA THR A 48 14.72 -9.85 17.04
C THR A 48 15.13 -9.05 15.82
N TYR A 49 16.14 -8.21 15.99
CA TYR A 49 16.84 -7.50 14.94
C TYR A 49 18.21 -8.17 14.73
N SER A 50 18.66 -8.25 13.48
CA SER A 50 19.96 -8.84 13.14
C SER A 50 20.90 -7.79 12.58
N ALA A 51 22.12 -7.75 13.10
CA ALA A 51 23.23 -6.99 12.55
C ALA A 51 23.52 -7.45 11.10
N PRO A 52 24.19 -6.61 10.30
CA PRO A 52 24.51 -6.95 8.92
C PRO A 52 25.35 -8.22 8.87
N GLN A 53 25.06 -9.07 7.88
CA GLN A 53 25.78 -10.33 7.71
C GLN A 53 27.28 -10.07 7.56
N GLY A 54 28.10 -10.78 8.34
CA GLY A 54 29.57 -10.63 8.33
C GLY A 54 30.11 -9.49 9.18
N MET A 55 29.26 -8.72 9.88
CA MET A 55 29.72 -7.69 10.83
C MET A 55 30.28 -8.34 12.10
N SER A 56 31.48 -7.92 12.51
CA SER A 56 32.12 -8.30 13.78
C SER A 56 32.24 -7.11 14.73
N GLY A 57 32.51 -7.36 16.03
CA GLY A 57 32.64 -6.30 17.03
C GLY A 57 31.37 -5.45 17.17
N VAL A 58 30.20 -6.08 17.09
CA VAL A 58 28.89 -5.42 17.08
C VAL A 58 28.62 -4.70 18.41
N GLN A 59 28.06 -3.50 18.33
CA GLN A 59 27.44 -2.77 19.43
C GLN A 59 26.13 -2.15 18.94
N TRP A 60 25.06 -2.31 19.71
CA TRP A 60 23.76 -1.72 19.41
C TRP A 60 23.56 -0.36 20.08
N PHE A 61 22.82 0.50 19.40
CA PHE A 61 22.50 1.87 19.83
C PHE A 61 21.01 2.14 19.63
N ARG A 62 20.45 2.95 20.52
CA ARG A 62 19.21 3.69 20.27
C ARG A 62 19.57 4.97 19.53
N GLU A 63 19.09 5.12 18.31
CA GLU A 63 19.19 6.34 17.53
C GLU A 63 17.88 7.15 17.64
N ALA A 64 17.99 8.42 18.02
CA ALA A 64 16.88 9.35 18.08
C ALA A 64 16.26 9.56 16.69
N LEU A 65 14.94 9.80 16.64
CA LEU A 65 14.22 10.01 15.38
C LEU A 65 14.39 11.43 14.81
N THR A 66 14.84 12.36 15.65
CA THR A 66 15.16 13.74 15.29
C THR A 66 16.36 13.82 14.34
N SER A 67 16.48 14.95 13.63
CA SER A 67 17.51 15.12 12.59
C SER A 67 18.96 15.06 13.11
N ASP A 68 19.19 15.31 14.40
CA ASP A 68 20.49 15.18 15.06
C ASP A 68 20.95 13.71 15.19
N ARG A 69 20.01 12.75 15.12
CA ARG A 69 20.25 11.30 15.17
C ARG A 69 21.19 10.90 16.32
N THR A 70 20.99 11.50 17.49
CA THR A 70 21.79 11.19 18.68
C THR A 70 21.72 9.68 18.97
N ARG A 71 22.88 9.06 19.18
CA ARG A 71 23.01 7.62 19.43
C ARG A 71 23.45 7.35 20.86
N THR A 72 22.63 6.57 21.57
CA THR A 72 22.93 6.12 22.93
C THR A 72 23.24 4.62 22.91
N PRO A 73 24.42 4.19 23.38
CA PRO A 73 24.76 2.75 23.39
C PRO A 73 23.79 2.00 24.31
N ILE A 74 23.39 0.81 23.88
CA ILE A 74 22.59 -0.10 24.68
C ILE A 74 23.56 -0.98 25.48
N THR A 75 23.45 -0.92 26.81
CA THR A 75 24.23 -1.76 27.72
C THR A 75 23.97 -3.24 27.43
N ASP A 76 25.04 -4.04 27.40
CA ASP A 76 25.00 -5.49 27.20
C ASP A 76 24.41 -5.94 25.84
N ALA A 77 24.50 -5.09 24.82
CA ALA A 77 24.02 -5.40 23.47
C ALA A 77 25.19 -5.43 22.47
N SER A 78 26.00 -6.49 22.53
CA SER A 78 27.14 -6.73 21.63
C SER A 78 27.01 -7.97 20.74
N ALA A 79 25.90 -8.70 20.88
CA ALA A 79 25.60 -9.84 20.02
C ALA A 79 25.22 -9.41 18.60
N THR A 80 25.35 -10.33 17.63
CA THR A 80 24.92 -10.11 16.24
C THR A 80 23.40 -10.00 16.11
N THR A 81 22.64 -10.32 17.15
CA THR A 81 21.20 -10.14 17.23
C THR A 81 20.82 -9.40 18.49
N TYR A 82 19.73 -8.64 18.46
CA TYR A 82 19.19 -7.95 19.62
C TYR A 82 17.67 -8.04 19.65
N VAL A 83 17.11 -8.39 20.81
CA VAL A 83 15.66 -8.43 21.03
C VAL A 83 15.22 -7.08 21.59
N ALA A 84 14.34 -6.39 20.87
CA ALA A 84 13.83 -5.08 21.25
C ALA A 84 13.07 -5.13 22.59
N ARG A 85 13.30 -4.12 23.43
CA ARG A 85 12.76 -3.96 24.78
C ARG A 85 11.87 -2.73 24.84
N ALA A 86 11.10 -2.59 25.92
CA ALA A 86 10.21 -1.45 26.11
C ALA A 86 10.95 -0.10 26.09
N GLU A 87 12.20 -0.06 26.56
CA GLU A 87 13.02 1.15 26.57
C GLU A 87 13.50 1.58 25.18
N ASP A 88 13.33 0.72 24.17
CA ASP A 88 13.73 1.01 22.79
C ASP A 88 12.61 1.69 22.00
N ILE A 89 11.36 1.68 22.50
CA ILE A 89 10.18 2.24 21.82
C ILE A 89 10.46 3.68 21.40
N GLY A 90 10.11 4.01 20.15
CA GLY A 90 10.30 5.35 19.60
C GLY A 90 11.75 5.66 19.22
N THR A 91 12.62 4.64 19.12
CA THR A 91 13.99 4.80 18.62
C THR A 91 14.24 3.87 17.43
N ARG A 92 15.27 4.18 16.65
CA ARG A 92 15.82 3.25 15.66
C ARG A 92 16.93 2.44 16.30
N LEU A 93 16.92 1.13 16.10
CA LEU A 93 18.00 0.24 16.55
C LEU A 93 19.11 0.20 15.51
N VAL A 94 20.22 0.87 15.81
CA VAL A 94 21.38 0.99 14.93
C VAL A 94 22.52 0.13 15.44
N THR A 95 23.21 -0.57 14.56
CA THR A 95 24.44 -1.31 14.90
C THR A 95 25.68 -0.59 14.42
N VAL A 96 26.75 -0.67 15.22
CA VAL A 96 28.09 -0.26 14.83
C VAL A 96 29.02 -1.46 15.00
N GLY A 97 29.86 -1.72 14.01
CA GLY A 97 30.81 -2.82 14.05
C GLY A 97 31.87 -2.68 12.97
N VAL A 98 32.51 -3.80 12.61
CA VAL A 98 33.55 -3.87 11.58
C VAL A 98 33.10 -4.77 10.44
N MET A 99 33.18 -4.27 9.22
CA MET A 99 32.99 -5.03 7.98
C MET A 99 34.17 -4.76 7.04
N ASN A 100 34.73 -5.80 6.42
CA ASN A 100 35.89 -5.70 5.52
C ASN A 100 37.06 -4.89 6.11
N GLY A 101 37.31 -5.02 7.42
CA GLY A 101 38.36 -4.30 8.15
C GLY A 101 38.05 -2.83 8.45
N GLN A 102 36.89 -2.30 8.06
CA GLN A 102 36.49 -0.92 8.31
C GLN A 102 35.36 -0.84 9.34
N ARG A 103 35.40 0.18 10.19
CA ARG A 103 34.32 0.47 11.13
C ARG A 103 33.11 1.04 10.38
N VAL A 104 31.97 0.37 10.48
CA VAL A 104 30.74 0.72 9.78
C VAL A 104 29.61 0.97 10.78
N VAL A 105 28.81 2.00 10.51
CA VAL A 105 27.52 2.22 11.15
C VAL A 105 26.45 1.70 10.21
N ALA A 106 25.74 0.66 10.62
CA ALA A 106 24.59 0.15 9.89
C ALA A 106 23.43 1.14 9.96
N SER A 107 22.68 1.29 8.86
CA SER A 107 21.44 2.06 8.89
C SER A 107 20.29 1.18 9.38
N ALA A 108 19.30 1.81 10.04
CA ALA A 108 18.07 1.15 10.45
C ALA A 108 16.87 1.85 9.82
N LEU A 109 15.98 1.09 9.18
CA LEU A 109 14.74 1.62 8.61
C LEU A 109 13.55 1.51 9.57
N ALA A 110 13.60 0.56 10.51
CA ALA A 110 12.50 0.29 11.43
C ALA A 110 12.68 1.07 12.74
N VAL A 111 11.59 1.68 13.18
CA VAL A 111 11.44 2.23 14.54
C VAL A 111 10.90 1.12 15.43
N VAL A 112 11.38 1.01 16.66
CA VAL A 112 10.78 0.08 17.62
C VAL A 112 9.41 0.61 18.01
N LEU A 113 8.38 -0.16 17.68
CA LEU A 113 6.99 0.17 17.94
C LEU A 113 6.52 -0.48 19.23
N ASP A 114 5.43 0.05 19.76
CA ASP A 114 4.81 -0.51 20.95
C ASP A 114 3.99 -1.77 20.62
N ILE A 115 3.79 -2.66 21.59
CA ILE A 115 3.07 -3.92 21.37
C ILE A 115 1.59 -3.62 21.09
N PRO A 116 1.00 -4.13 19.99
CA PRO A 116 -0.43 -3.97 19.75
C PRO A 116 -1.27 -4.74 20.78
N ILE A 117 -2.50 -4.28 21.00
CA ILE A 117 -3.46 -4.91 21.91
C ILE A 117 -4.54 -5.57 21.05
N LEU A 118 -4.66 -6.90 21.10
CA LEU A 118 -5.77 -7.60 20.46
C LEU A 118 -7.06 -7.31 21.23
N LEU A 119 -8.05 -6.72 20.55
CA LEU A 119 -9.37 -6.45 21.12
C LEU A 119 -10.34 -7.59 20.80
N GLU A 120 -10.31 -8.11 19.57
CA GLU A 120 -11.13 -9.25 19.11
C GLU A 120 -10.48 -9.93 17.90
N SER A 121 -10.48 -11.27 17.88
CA SER A 121 -9.85 -12.12 16.84
C SER A 121 -10.85 -12.73 15.86
N PHE A 122 -12.16 -12.58 16.08
CA PHE A 122 -13.21 -13.06 15.16
C PHE A 122 -13.04 -14.53 14.73
N ASP A 123 -12.41 -15.36 15.57
CA ASP A 123 -12.06 -16.76 15.25
C ASP A 123 -13.29 -17.61 14.90
N THR A 124 -14.42 -17.28 15.50
CA THR A 124 -15.68 -18.02 15.33
C THR A 124 -16.86 -17.05 15.38
N THR A 125 -18.01 -17.50 14.88
CA THR A 125 -19.28 -16.78 15.02
C THR A 125 -19.84 -16.82 16.45
N SER A 126 -19.18 -17.54 17.38
CA SER A 126 -19.65 -17.69 18.75
C SER A 126 -19.68 -16.36 19.50
N GLY A 127 -20.80 -16.06 20.16
CA GLY A 127 -21.02 -14.80 20.88
C GLY A 127 -21.37 -13.61 19.98
N PHE A 128 -21.33 -13.76 18.65
CA PHE A 128 -21.82 -12.74 17.74
C PHE A 128 -23.31 -12.93 17.45
N THR A 129 -24.03 -11.80 17.39
CA THR A 129 -25.40 -11.72 16.91
C THR A 129 -25.40 -11.04 15.56
N ALA A 130 -26.05 -11.65 14.57
CA ALA A 130 -26.25 -11.03 13.27
C ALA A 130 -27.20 -9.84 13.38
N THR A 131 -26.92 -8.76 12.66
CA THR A 131 -27.80 -7.59 12.59
C THR A 131 -28.28 -7.36 11.16
N ASN A 132 -29.45 -6.74 11.03
CA ASN A 132 -30.04 -6.36 9.73
C ASN A 132 -30.11 -7.49 8.69
N GLU A 133 -30.61 -8.65 9.11
CA GLU A 133 -30.79 -9.87 8.28
C GLU A 133 -29.49 -10.51 7.77
N ALA A 134 -28.32 -10.10 8.24
CA ALA A 134 -27.08 -10.74 7.85
C ALA A 134 -27.05 -12.24 8.21
N LEU A 135 -26.36 -13.03 7.39
CA LEU A 135 -25.88 -14.35 7.82
C LEU A 135 -24.42 -14.22 8.26
N LEU A 136 -24.08 -14.96 9.31
CA LEU A 136 -22.71 -15.09 9.79
C LEU A 136 -22.19 -16.48 9.46
N ALA A 137 -20.99 -16.53 8.88
CA ALA A 137 -20.30 -17.78 8.61
C ALA A 137 -18.85 -17.70 9.11
N SER A 138 -18.34 -18.82 9.62
CA SER A 138 -16.91 -18.94 9.92
C SER A 138 -16.10 -19.15 8.65
N ARG A 139 -14.90 -18.57 8.60
CA ARG A 139 -13.92 -18.69 7.50
C ARG A 139 -12.58 -19.16 8.05
N SER A 140 -11.84 -19.87 7.20
CA SER A 140 -10.49 -20.36 7.51
C SER A 140 -9.36 -19.41 7.08
N ALA A 141 -9.69 -18.30 6.39
CA ALA A 141 -8.71 -17.29 6.01
C ALA A 141 -8.40 -16.40 7.23
N VAL A 142 -7.12 -16.22 7.56
CA VAL A 142 -6.66 -15.56 8.79
C VAL A 142 -5.55 -14.53 8.54
N ALA A 143 -5.75 -13.31 9.02
CA ALA A 143 -4.70 -12.36 9.35
C ALA A 143 -4.22 -12.56 10.79
N GLN A 144 -5.10 -13.04 11.67
CA GLN A 144 -4.85 -13.35 13.07
C GLN A 144 -5.58 -14.64 13.50
N GLY A 145 -5.05 -15.32 14.51
CA GLY A 145 -5.78 -16.42 15.15
C GLY A 145 -5.96 -17.67 14.27
N SER A 146 -7.17 -18.20 14.29
CA SER A 146 -7.58 -19.50 13.77
C SER A 146 -8.77 -19.44 12.80
N GLY A 147 -9.44 -18.29 12.71
CA GLY A 147 -10.51 -18.06 11.74
C GLY A 147 -10.92 -16.59 11.63
N ALA A 148 -11.92 -16.34 10.80
CA ALA A 148 -12.57 -15.05 10.63
C ALA A 148 -14.10 -15.21 10.59
N VAL A 149 -14.85 -14.13 10.82
CA VAL A 149 -16.32 -14.10 10.65
C VAL A 149 -16.67 -13.38 9.35
N GLU A 150 -17.42 -14.05 8.48
CA GLU A 150 -17.99 -13.45 7.28
C GLU A 150 -19.42 -12.93 7.52
N ILE A 151 -19.64 -11.66 7.22
CA ILE A 151 -20.93 -10.98 7.15
C ILE A 151 -21.46 -11.12 5.72
N GLN A 152 -22.59 -11.78 5.55
CA GLN A 152 -23.25 -11.96 4.25
C GLN A 152 -24.58 -11.19 4.22
N GLY A 153 -24.71 -10.25 3.29
CA GLY A 153 -25.96 -9.51 3.10
C GLY A 153 -26.98 -10.24 2.23
N THR A 154 -28.25 -9.88 2.39
CA THR A 154 -29.38 -10.59 1.77
C THR A 154 -29.80 -10.05 0.40
N GLY A 155 -29.25 -8.90 -0.01
CA GLY A 155 -29.65 -8.22 -1.24
C GLY A 155 -31.02 -7.54 -1.20
N SER A 156 -31.78 -7.66 -0.11
CA SER A 156 -33.16 -7.14 -0.02
C SER A 156 -33.29 -5.80 0.72
N ARG A 157 -32.23 -5.28 1.34
CA ARG A 157 -32.30 -4.05 2.14
C ARG A 157 -30.97 -3.29 2.11
N LEU A 158 -31.05 -1.96 1.94
CA LEU A 158 -29.92 -1.03 2.09
C LEU A 158 -29.29 -1.04 3.51
N GLY A 159 -30.07 -1.47 4.50
CA GLY A 159 -29.84 -1.24 5.93
C GLY A 159 -28.72 -2.05 6.57
N GLY A 160 -27.52 -2.03 6.02
CA GLY A 160 -26.27 -2.35 6.72
C GLY A 160 -26.19 -3.72 7.38
N PRO A 161 -26.02 -4.83 6.63
CA PRO A 161 -25.76 -6.14 7.25
C PRO A 161 -24.53 -6.05 8.15
N GLY A 162 -24.58 -6.71 9.30
CA GLY A 162 -23.54 -6.59 10.31
C GLY A 162 -23.55 -7.69 11.35
N LEU A 163 -22.69 -7.51 12.35
CA LEU A 163 -22.58 -8.35 13.52
C LEU A 163 -22.34 -7.49 14.76
N SER A 164 -22.73 -8.01 15.92
CA SER A 164 -22.41 -7.42 17.22
C SER A 164 -22.04 -8.47 18.25
N LYS A 165 -21.13 -8.12 19.15
CA LYS A 165 -20.76 -8.91 20.33
C LYS A 165 -20.70 -7.97 21.52
N SER A 166 -21.44 -8.30 22.57
CA SER A 166 -21.64 -7.40 23.71
C SER A 166 -20.45 -7.34 24.68
N ASP A 167 -19.55 -8.32 24.63
CA ASP A 167 -18.38 -8.39 25.50
C ASP A 167 -17.17 -8.94 24.72
N ILE A 168 -16.20 -8.07 24.47
CA ILE A 168 -14.88 -8.35 23.90
C ILE A 168 -13.78 -8.23 24.98
N GLY A 169 -14.15 -8.21 26.26
CA GLY A 169 -13.24 -8.18 27.39
C GLY A 169 -13.07 -6.80 28.04
N TYR A 170 -12.17 -6.76 29.03
CA TYR A 170 -11.87 -5.57 29.82
C TYR A 170 -10.74 -4.76 29.17
N HIS A 171 -11.03 -3.51 28.82
CA HIS A 171 -10.14 -2.63 28.08
C HIS A 171 -10.09 -1.23 28.67
N ASP A 172 -9.01 -0.50 28.38
CA ASP A 172 -8.81 0.91 28.75
C ASP A 172 -8.60 1.76 27.48
N PRO A 173 -9.64 2.43 26.97
CA PRO A 173 -9.55 3.16 25.70
C PRO A 173 -8.58 4.33 25.70
N ALA A 174 -8.18 4.85 26.87
CA ALA A 174 -7.14 5.87 26.98
C ALA A 174 -5.78 5.35 26.47
N LYS A 175 -5.59 4.02 26.44
CA LYS A 175 -4.38 3.35 25.96
C LYS A 175 -4.48 2.86 24.51
N PHE A 176 -5.61 3.08 23.83
CA PHE A 176 -5.82 2.48 22.51
C PHE A 176 -4.97 3.08 21.40
N GLY A 177 -4.63 4.37 21.43
CA GLY A 177 -3.97 5.03 20.30
C GLY A 177 -4.71 4.76 18.98
N THR A 178 -4.00 4.37 17.92
CA THR A 178 -4.63 3.87 16.69
C THR A 178 -5.27 2.50 16.87
N ILE A 179 -6.54 2.42 16.50
CA ILE A 179 -7.33 1.21 16.37
C ILE A 179 -7.34 0.81 14.90
N ALA A 180 -7.11 -0.46 14.60
CA ALA A 180 -7.14 -1.00 13.25
C ALA A 180 -8.03 -2.25 13.17
N GLN A 181 -8.81 -2.34 12.11
CA GLN A 181 -9.64 -3.50 11.78
C GLN A 181 -9.14 -4.12 10.46
N PHE A 182 -8.83 -5.41 10.48
CA PHE A 182 -8.65 -6.19 9.26
C PHE A 182 -10.00 -6.59 8.71
N VAL A 183 -10.17 -6.35 7.42
CA VAL A 183 -11.32 -6.76 6.64
C VAL A 183 -10.87 -7.43 5.35
N ASP A 184 -11.68 -8.36 4.84
CA ASP A 184 -11.54 -8.91 3.50
C ASP A 184 -12.87 -8.76 2.77
N LEU A 185 -12.87 -7.96 1.71
CA LEU A 185 -14.05 -7.71 0.87
C LEU A 185 -14.28 -8.83 -0.16
N GLY A 186 -13.42 -9.85 -0.17
CA GLY A 186 -13.42 -10.92 -1.14
C GLY A 186 -12.96 -10.46 -2.52
N TRP A 187 -12.87 -11.40 -3.45
CA TRP A 187 -12.42 -11.14 -4.82
C TRP A 187 -13.53 -11.19 -5.86
N ASP A 188 -14.67 -11.76 -5.48
CA ASP A 188 -15.75 -12.00 -6.40
C ASP A 188 -16.54 -10.70 -6.63
N PRO A 189 -16.42 -10.07 -7.82
CA PRO A 189 -16.94 -8.74 -8.15
C PRO A 189 -18.44 -8.59 -7.93
N ILE A 190 -19.19 -9.70 -7.86
CA ILE A 190 -20.63 -9.66 -7.63
C ILE A 190 -21.03 -9.23 -6.23
N TYR A 191 -20.14 -9.44 -5.26
CA TYR A 191 -20.36 -9.11 -3.86
C TYR A 191 -19.68 -7.78 -3.46
N HIS A 192 -19.09 -7.06 -4.42
CA HIS A 192 -18.43 -5.75 -4.20
C HIS A 192 -19.44 -4.62 -4.17
N THR A 193 -20.32 -4.71 -3.18
CA THR A 193 -21.37 -3.74 -2.96
C THR A 193 -21.05 -2.79 -1.83
N VAL A 194 -19.90 -2.93 -1.18
CA VAL A 194 -19.54 -2.19 0.04
C VAL A 194 -19.14 -0.77 -0.33
N THR A 195 -19.66 0.23 0.36
CA THR A 195 -19.21 1.63 0.20
C THR A 195 -18.57 2.21 1.45
N ALA A 196 -18.87 1.62 2.60
CA ALA A 196 -18.25 1.97 3.86
C ALA A 196 -18.37 0.80 4.83
N PHE A 197 -17.49 0.79 5.82
CA PHE A 197 -17.46 -0.19 6.89
C PHE A 197 -17.35 0.54 8.21
N ASP A 198 -18.35 0.35 9.07
CA ASP A 198 -18.44 1.00 10.36
C ASP A 198 -17.90 0.09 11.46
N LEU A 199 -17.13 0.68 12.35
CA LEU A 199 -16.80 0.11 13.66
C LEU A 199 -17.46 0.96 14.73
N THR A 200 -18.16 0.29 15.62
CA THR A 200 -18.70 0.88 16.85
C THR A 200 -18.20 0.08 18.03
N LEU A 201 -17.55 0.74 18.99
CA LEU A 201 -17.31 0.15 20.30
C LEU A 201 -18.49 0.47 21.21
N THR A 202 -18.90 -0.47 22.06
CA THR A 202 -20.06 -0.29 22.95
C THR A 202 -19.68 -0.50 24.40
N ARG A 203 -20.39 0.17 25.31
CA ARG A 203 -20.28 -0.08 26.75
C ARG A 203 -21.64 0.12 27.41
N GLY A 204 -22.28 -0.98 27.82
CA GLY A 204 -23.68 -0.93 28.25
C GLY A 204 -24.55 -0.39 27.12
N SER A 205 -25.25 0.73 27.35
CA SER A 205 -26.05 1.42 26.34
C SER A 205 -25.29 2.49 25.55
N GLN A 206 -24.03 2.78 25.90
CA GLN A 206 -23.24 3.79 25.20
C GLN A 206 -22.62 3.21 23.92
N GLU A 207 -22.63 4.01 22.86
CA GLU A 207 -21.99 3.71 21.59
C GLU A 207 -20.90 4.74 21.31
N PHE A 208 -19.72 4.26 20.93
CA PHE A 208 -18.57 5.05 20.54
C PHE A 208 -18.33 4.80 19.06
N ARG A 209 -18.84 5.72 18.22
CA ARG A 209 -18.78 5.63 16.76
C ARG A 209 -17.77 6.61 16.21
N ALA A 210 -17.00 6.16 15.24
CA ALA A 210 -16.18 7.04 14.43
C ALA A 210 -17.06 8.04 13.66
N LYS A 211 -16.63 9.30 13.54
CA LYS A 211 -17.34 10.31 12.72
C LYS A 211 -17.27 9.97 11.23
N THR A 212 -16.25 9.23 10.82
CA THR A 212 -16.06 8.70 9.48
C THR A 212 -15.89 7.18 9.55
N PRO A 213 -16.53 6.42 8.65
CA PRO A 213 -16.31 4.97 8.57
C PRO A 213 -14.83 4.61 8.40
N LEU A 214 -14.43 3.45 8.94
CA LEU A 214 -13.04 2.96 8.93
C LEU A 214 -12.48 2.70 7.54
N LEU A 215 -13.37 2.36 6.60
CA LEU A 215 -13.04 2.08 5.20
C LEU A 215 -13.80 3.03 4.27
N GLU A 216 -13.90 4.31 4.60
CA GLU A 216 -14.35 5.26 3.57
C GLU A 216 -13.28 5.47 2.50
N PRO A 217 -13.67 5.44 1.21
CA PRO A 217 -12.98 6.19 0.19
C PRO A 217 -13.42 7.64 0.35
N LEU A 218 -12.86 8.38 1.32
CA LEU A 218 -12.89 9.83 1.18
C LEU A 218 -12.22 10.11 -0.17
N TYR A 219 -13.04 10.61 -1.09
CA TYR A 219 -12.80 10.84 -2.52
C TYR A 219 -12.76 9.61 -3.47
N GLN A 220 -13.89 8.95 -3.69
CA GLN A 220 -14.76 9.21 -4.86
C GLN A 220 -15.77 8.08 -5.08
N THR A 221 -17.03 8.48 -5.17
CA THR A 221 -18.11 7.78 -5.84
C THR A 221 -17.81 7.60 -7.34
N PRO A 222 -18.33 6.53 -7.98
CA PRO A 222 -19.44 5.74 -7.48
C PRO A 222 -19.09 4.38 -6.87
N GLN A 223 -17.85 3.90 -6.79
CA GLN A 223 -17.61 2.47 -6.49
C GLN A 223 -16.45 2.21 -5.51
N PRO A 224 -16.51 1.16 -4.67
CA PRO A 224 -15.38 0.73 -3.86
C PRO A 224 -14.19 0.38 -4.75
N LEU A 225 -13.03 0.87 -4.33
CA LEU A 225 -11.79 0.84 -5.12
C LEU A 225 -10.92 -0.37 -4.83
N PHE A 226 -11.23 -1.08 -3.75
CA PHE A 226 -10.37 -2.08 -3.18
C PHE A 226 -11.15 -3.38 -3.02
N TYR A 227 -10.51 -4.46 -3.43
CA TYR A 227 -11.00 -5.82 -3.30
C TYR A 227 -10.06 -6.55 -2.34
N GLY A 228 -10.40 -7.76 -1.94
CA GLY A 228 -9.55 -8.55 -1.05
C GLY A 228 -9.32 -7.89 0.30
N SER A 229 -8.20 -8.26 0.93
CA SER A 229 -7.85 -7.87 2.28
C SER A 229 -7.26 -6.47 2.42
N MET A 230 -7.62 -5.78 3.52
CA MET A 230 -6.99 -4.52 3.94
C MET A 230 -7.16 -4.23 5.43
N TRP A 231 -6.32 -3.30 5.91
CA TRP A 231 -6.44 -2.67 7.22
C TRP A 231 -7.12 -1.32 7.12
N GLY A 232 -8.28 -1.16 7.78
CA GLY A 232 -8.86 0.14 8.08
C GLY A 232 -8.37 0.63 9.44
N SER A 233 -8.11 1.93 9.60
CA SER A 233 -7.61 2.45 10.88
C SER A 233 -8.19 3.82 11.27
N ILE A 234 -8.25 4.07 12.58
CA ILE A 234 -8.67 5.33 13.17
C ILE A 234 -7.97 5.54 14.51
N HIS A 235 -7.60 6.77 14.85
CA HIS A 235 -7.09 7.08 16.17
C HIS A 235 -8.23 7.21 17.19
N SER A 236 -8.06 6.69 18.41
CA SER A 236 -9.13 6.68 19.41
C SER A 236 -9.63 8.07 19.82
N SER A 237 -8.81 9.11 19.63
CA SER A 237 -9.22 10.52 19.83
C SER A 237 -10.20 11.04 18.77
N GLU A 238 -10.33 10.35 17.63
CA GLU A 238 -11.27 10.69 16.56
C GLU A 238 -12.67 10.08 16.82
N ILE A 239 -12.80 9.26 17.87
CA ILE A 239 -14.06 8.69 18.34
C ILE A 239 -14.50 9.46 19.59
N GLU A 240 -15.59 10.20 19.46
CA GLU A 240 -16.06 11.11 20.49
C GLU A 240 -16.36 10.37 21.81
N GLY A 241 -15.79 10.87 22.91
CA GLY A 241 -15.99 10.32 24.26
C GLY A 241 -15.29 8.99 24.56
N LEU A 242 -14.63 8.36 23.57
CA LEU A 242 -14.04 7.03 23.77
C LEU A 242 -12.89 7.04 24.79
N GLN A 243 -11.91 7.95 24.63
CA GLN A 243 -10.75 8.01 25.54
C GLN A 243 -11.13 8.36 26.99
N SER A 244 -12.24 9.09 27.19
CA SER A 244 -12.76 9.47 28.50
C SER A 244 -13.77 8.47 29.07
N ALA A 245 -14.10 7.39 28.35
CA ALA A 245 -15.02 6.36 28.84
C ALA A 245 -14.47 5.61 30.07
N GLY A 246 -13.14 5.63 30.27
CA GLY A 246 -12.45 4.91 31.34
C GLY A 246 -12.41 3.40 31.11
N ALA A 247 -11.62 2.70 31.92
CA ALA A 247 -11.47 1.26 31.81
C ALA A 247 -12.77 0.50 32.15
N GLY A 248 -13.04 -0.60 31.43
CA GLY A 248 -14.27 -1.38 31.59
C GLY A 248 -14.44 -2.48 30.56
N ARG A 249 -15.57 -3.20 30.62
CA ARG A 249 -15.95 -4.17 29.58
C ARG A 249 -16.57 -3.45 28.39
N PHE A 250 -16.11 -3.80 27.20
CA PHE A 250 -16.60 -3.23 25.95
C PHE A 250 -17.20 -4.33 25.07
N GLY A 251 -18.10 -3.94 24.18
CA GLY A 251 -18.53 -4.74 23.04
C GLY A 251 -18.08 -4.11 21.72
N VAL A 252 -18.36 -4.80 20.62
CA VAL A 252 -18.08 -4.36 19.26
C VAL A 252 -19.30 -4.59 18.37
N THR A 253 -19.55 -3.65 17.47
CA THR A 253 -20.48 -3.81 16.37
C THR A 253 -19.78 -3.41 15.08
N ASN A 254 -19.87 -4.28 14.07
CA ASN A 254 -19.45 -4.01 12.70
C ASN A 254 -20.67 -3.96 11.80
N SER A 255 -20.76 -2.92 10.96
CA SER A 255 -21.85 -2.74 10.00
C SER A 255 -21.28 -2.38 8.64
N VAL A 256 -21.83 -2.98 7.58
CA VAL A 256 -21.35 -2.80 6.21
C VAL A 256 -22.35 -1.93 5.46
N ILE A 257 -21.97 -0.70 5.10
CA ILE A 257 -22.81 0.15 4.24
C ILE A 257 -22.65 -0.34 2.81
N THR A 258 -23.78 -0.51 2.11
CA THR A 258 -23.79 -1.13 0.79
C THR A 258 -24.54 -0.30 -0.24
N GLN A 259 -24.11 -0.36 -1.50
CA GLN A 259 -24.91 0.02 -2.66
C GLN A 259 -25.64 -1.18 -3.24
N VAL A 260 -26.63 -0.92 -4.09
CA VAL A 260 -27.28 -1.96 -4.90
C VAL A 260 -26.17 -2.77 -5.57
N PRO A 261 -26.11 -4.09 -5.37
CA PRO A 261 -27.22 -4.93 -4.90
C PRO A 261 -27.45 -5.22 -3.41
N HIS A 262 -26.71 -4.66 -2.46
CA HIS A 262 -26.87 -4.92 -1.02
C HIS A 262 -26.61 -6.37 -0.58
N ALA A 263 -25.78 -7.09 -1.34
CA ALA A 263 -25.39 -8.46 -1.03
C ALA A 263 -23.87 -8.55 -0.80
N PRO A 264 -23.30 -7.79 0.15
CA PRO A 264 -21.88 -7.88 0.43
C PRO A 264 -21.52 -9.25 0.98
N ARG A 265 -20.27 -9.66 0.77
CA ARG A 265 -19.61 -10.72 1.52
C ARG A 265 -18.31 -10.16 2.06
N VAL A 266 -18.30 -9.86 3.36
CA VAL A 266 -17.17 -9.21 4.02
C VAL A 266 -16.73 -10.06 5.17
N SER A 267 -15.47 -10.46 5.19
CA SER A 267 -14.87 -11.10 6.35
C SER A 267 -14.23 -10.06 7.26
N VAL A 268 -14.42 -10.23 8.56
CA VAL A 268 -13.74 -9.49 9.62
C VAL A 268 -12.89 -10.47 10.41
N ASP A 269 -11.67 -10.08 10.72
CA ASP A 269 -10.63 -11.01 11.20
C ASP A 269 -9.96 -10.51 12.47
N ALA A 270 -9.51 -9.26 12.52
CA ALA A 270 -8.78 -8.77 13.67
C ALA A 270 -9.15 -7.31 13.97
N LEU A 271 -9.48 -7.04 15.23
CA LEU A 271 -9.59 -5.70 15.78
C LEU A 271 -8.48 -5.50 16.80
N VAL A 272 -7.63 -4.50 16.53
CA VAL A 272 -6.38 -4.29 17.26
C VAL A 272 -6.25 -2.83 17.66
N ALA A 273 -5.87 -2.56 18.90
CA ALA A 273 -5.45 -1.25 19.38
C ALA A 273 -3.92 -1.12 19.42
N ARG A 274 -3.42 0.10 19.55
CA ARG A 274 -2.00 0.49 19.44
C ARG A 274 -1.37 -0.01 18.15
N ALA A 275 -2.17 0.04 17.09
CA ALA A 275 -1.86 -0.46 15.77
C ALA A 275 -1.07 0.54 14.91
N GLY A 276 -0.86 1.76 15.39
CA GLY A 276 -0.19 2.82 14.63
C GLY A 276 1.24 2.41 14.25
N GLY A 277 1.58 2.55 12.98
CA GLY A 277 2.93 2.36 12.46
C GLY A 277 3.78 3.61 12.62
N ARG A 278 4.92 3.62 11.94
CA ARG A 278 5.71 4.83 11.74
C ARG A 278 5.04 5.70 10.65
N PRO A 279 4.56 6.92 10.95
CA PRO A 279 4.03 7.80 9.92
C PRO A 279 5.01 7.95 8.76
N THR A 280 4.54 7.76 7.53
CA THR A 280 5.42 7.68 6.36
C THR A 280 4.86 8.43 5.18
N ILE A 281 5.69 9.24 4.54
CA ILE A 281 5.36 9.95 3.31
C ILE A 281 6.13 9.34 2.14
N VAL A 282 5.43 9.04 1.05
CA VAL A 282 6.00 8.66 -0.25
C VAL A 282 5.67 9.74 -1.27
N ILE A 283 6.64 10.12 -2.10
CA ILE A 283 6.48 11.16 -3.13
C ILE A 283 6.78 10.55 -4.50
N GLY A 284 5.76 10.50 -5.36
CA GLY A 284 5.84 10.00 -6.73
C GLY A 284 5.63 11.10 -7.77
N PHE A 285 6.34 11.01 -8.89
CA PHE A 285 6.24 11.93 -10.01
C PHE A 285 5.89 11.20 -11.30
N ASP A 286 4.85 11.65 -11.99
CA ASP A 286 4.30 11.01 -13.18
C ASP A 286 4.82 11.69 -14.46
N ASP A 287 4.88 10.93 -15.54
CA ASP A 287 5.16 11.39 -16.92
C ASP A 287 6.54 12.00 -17.20
N ILE A 288 7.52 11.89 -16.29
CA ILE A 288 8.90 12.37 -16.49
C ILE A 288 8.99 13.81 -17.04
N LEU A 289 8.23 14.73 -16.45
CA LEU A 289 8.20 16.14 -16.87
C LEU A 289 9.49 16.88 -16.49
N ARG A 290 9.97 17.77 -17.37
CA ARG A 290 11.26 18.48 -17.22
C ARG A 290 11.43 19.19 -15.87
N THR A 291 10.36 19.79 -15.35
CA THR A 291 10.35 20.53 -14.07
C THR A 291 10.62 19.63 -12.86
N GLN A 292 10.46 18.32 -12.99
CA GLN A 292 10.83 17.37 -11.94
C GLN A 292 12.33 17.39 -11.68
N TYR A 293 13.14 17.58 -12.72
CA TYR A 293 14.60 17.71 -12.60
C TYR A 293 15.03 19.16 -12.34
N THR A 294 14.43 20.16 -13.00
CA THR A 294 14.89 21.55 -12.84
C THR A 294 14.45 22.18 -11.53
N ASP A 295 13.34 21.74 -10.95
CA ASP A 295 12.72 22.37 -9.77
C ASP A 295 12.60 21.40 -8.58
N ALA A 296 11.98 20.23 -8.78
CA ALA A 296 11.73 19.30 -7.68
C ALA A 296 13.03 18.71 -7.12
N PHE A 297 13.83 18.12 -8.01
CA PHE A 297 15.03 17.38 -7.66
C PHE A 297 16.03 18.21 -6.86
N PRO A 298 16.51 19.39 -7.31
CA PRO A 298 17.46 20.18 -6.53
C PRO A 298 16.87 20.67 -5.21
N TYR A 299 15.58 21.03 -5.18
CA TYR A 299 14.94 21.54 -3.97
C TYR A 299 14.80 20.47 -2.88
N MET A 300 14.41 19.25 -3.27
CA MET A 300 14.30 18.08 -2.39
C MET A 300 15.68 17.53 -2.00
N GLN A 301 16.64 17.50 -2.92
CA GLN A 301 18.02 17.06 -2.68
C GLN A 301 18.69 17.91 -1.59
N ALA A 302 18.53 19.24 -1.65
CA ALA A 302 19.05 20.16 -0.64
C ALA A 302 18.50 19.92 0.78
N ARG A 303 17.40 19.16 0.89
CA ARG A 303 16.72 18.81 2.15
C ARG A 303 16.85 17.33 2.50
N ASN A 304 17.67 16.57 1.77
CA ASN A 304 17.81 15.12 1.91
C ASN A 304 16.45 14.39 1.79
N VAL A 305 15.62 14.82 0.84
CA VAL A 305 14.34 14.17 0.52
C VAL A 305 14.48 13.47 -0.83
N LYS A 306 14.10 12.20 -0.87
CA LYS A 306 14.05 11.40 -2.10
C LYS A 306 12.61 11.27 -2.56
N GLY A 307 12.42 11.13 -3.87
CA GLY A 307 11.15 10.75 -4.48
C GLY A 307 11.34 9.54 -5.38
N GLY A 308 10.37 9.28 -6.24
CA GLY A 308 10.57 8.42 -7.40
C GLY A 308 9.78 8.92 -8.61
N PHE A 309 10.27 8.58 -9.79
CA PHE A 309 9.66 8.95 -11.06
C PHE A 309 9.07 7.72 -11.76
N HIS A 310 7.89 7.85 -12.36
CA HIS A 310 7.27 6.81 -13.17
C HIS A 310 7.74 6.93 -14.61
N ILE A 311 8.57 5.98 -15.05
CA ILE A 311 9.24 6.00 -16.34
C ILE A 311 8.31 5.58 -17.48
N ALA A 312 8.20 6.42 -18.51
CA ALA A 312 7.59 6.10 -19.80
C ALA A 312 8.65 6.24 -20.91
N PRO A 313 9.34 5.15 -21.29
CA PRO A 313 10.52 5.21 -22.15
C PRO A 313 10.30 5.92 -23.48
N GLY A 314 9.12 5.77 -24.10
CA GLY A 314 8.78 6.41 -25.36
C GLY A 314 8.65 7.94 -25.30
N LYS A 315 8.62 8.53 -24.09
CA LYS A 315 8.56 9.99 -23.89
C LYS A 315 9.93 10.63 -23.61
N ILE A 316 10.97 9.84 -23.33
CA ILE A 316 12.27 10.37 -22.89
C ILE A 316 12.90 11.23 -23.98
N GLY A 317 13.41 12.41 -23.58
CA GLY A 317 14.03 13.38 -24.49
C GLY A 317 13.04 14.12 -25.41
N GLY A 318 11.74 13.82 -25.31
CA GLY A 318 10.70 14.56 -26.03
C GLY A 318 10.47 15.97 -25.47
N PRO A 319 9.63 16.78 -26.14
CA PRO A 319 9.30 18.13 -25.69
C PRO A 319 8.79 18.13 -24.25
N SER A 320 9.40 18.96 -23.40
CA SER A 320 9.08 19.09 -21.97
C SER A 320 9.26 17.82 -21.12
N ARG A 321 9.97 16.80 -21.63
CA ARG A 321 10.29 15.56 -20.91
C ARG A 321 11.75 15.52 -20.48
N LEU A 322 12.05 14.69 -19.49
CA LEU A 322 13.40 14.45 -19.00
C LEU A 322 14.25 13.69 -20.03
N THR A 323 15.54 13.98 -20.08
CA THR A 323 16.53 13.20 -20.82
C THR A 323 16.98 11.98 -20.01
N LEU A 324 17.54 10.96 -20.67
CA LEU A 324 18.10 9.79 -20.00
C LEU A 324 19.21 10.17 -18.99
N ALA A 325 20.04 11.16 -19.31
CA ALA A 325 21.10 11.62 -18.41
C ALA A 325 20.53 12.19 -17.11
N GLN A 326 19.48 13.02 -17.21
CA GLN A 326 18.80 13.59 -16.04
C GLN A 326 18.16 12.51 -15.17
N LEU A 327 17.51 11.52 -15.79
CA LEU A 327 16.91 10.38 -15.07
C LEU A 327 17.96 9.56 -14.33
N ARG A 328 19.11 9.26 -14.98
CA ARG A 328 20.23 8.57 -14.33
C ARG A 328 20.81 9.35 -13.17
N GLU A 329 20.92 10.67 -13.28
CA GLU A 329 21.39 11.52 -12.19
C GLU A 329 20.45 11.46 -10.98
N MET A 330 19.13 11.62 -11.20
CA MET A 330 18.13 11.50 -10.13
C MET A 330 18.18 10.11 -9.47
N TYR A 331 18.26 9.06 -10.28
CA TYR A 331 18.36 7.68 -9.80
C TYR A 331 19.63 7.43 -8.97
N ASN A 332 20.78 7.94 -9.42
CA ASN A 332 22.06 7.83 -8.72
C ASN A 332 22.06 8.63 -7.41
N ALA A 333 21.27 9.70 -7.32
CA ALA A 333 21.04 10.44 -6.08
C ALA A 333 20.09 9.72 -5.09
N GLY A 334 19.60 8.53 -5.45
CA GLY A 334 18.80 7.66 -4.57
C GLY A 334 17.30 7.67 -4.84
N TRP A 335 16.83 8.38 -5.87
CA TRP A 335 15.42 8.33 -6.26
C TRP A 335 15.06 6.99 -6.91
N ASP A 336 13.85 6.50 -6.71
CA ASP A 336 13.41 5.26 -7.34
C ASP A 336 12.94 5.47 -8.79
N CYS A 337 13.17 4.46 -9.63
CA CYS A 337 12.61 4.35 -10.97
C CYS A 337 11.39 3.42 -10.92
N TYR A 338 10.21 4.01 -10.76
CA TYR A 338 8.93 3.30 -10.86
C TYR A 338 8.54 3.15 -12.33
N LEU A 339 7.65 2.20 -12.63
CA LEU A 339 7.19 2.01 -14.01
C LEU A 339 5.92 2.82 -14.28
N ASN A 340 5.90 3.54 -15.40
CA ASN A 340 4.63 3.98 -15.96
C ASN A 340 3.96 2.80 -16.68
N GLY A 341 2.64 2.66 -16.56
CA GLY A 341 1.90 1.45 -16.92
C GLY A 341 2.06 0.96 -18.36
N SER A 342 2.63 1.77 -19.25
CA SER A 342 2.91 1.44 -20.65
C SER A 342 4.15 2.19 -21.16
N TYR A 343 4.65 1.79 -22.33
CA TYR A 343 5.87 2.37 -22.91
C TYR A 343 5.70 3.86 -23.28
N ASP A 344 4.50 4.21 -23.75
CA ASP A 344 4.13 5.51 -24.28
C ASP A 344 3.13 6.28 -23.41
N ASP A 345 2.93 5.88 -22.15
CA ASP A 345 2.00 6.54 -21.20
C ASP A 345 0.51 6.46 -21.61
N ASP A 346 0.17 5.48 -22.45
CA ASP A 346 -1.21 5.10 -22.74
C ASP A 346 -1.83 4.29 -21.60
N LEU A 347 -3.17 4.31 -21.52
CA LEU A 347 -3.95 3.45 -20.63
C LEU A 347 -3.65 1.96 -20.89
N MET A 348 -3.33 1.21 -19.82
CA MET A 348 -3.13 -0.25 -19.88
C MET A 348 -4.37 -0.98 -20.42
N THR A 349 -5.57 -0.46 -20.11
CA THR A 349 -6.86 -1.04 -20.52
C THR A 349 -7.20 -0.82 -21.99
N THR A 350 -6.33 -0.17 -22.77
CA THR A 350 -6.51 -0.02 -24.23
C THR A 350 -5.86 -1.15 -25.01
N ARG A 351 -5.10 -2.02 -24.34
CA ARG A 351 -4.48 -3.18 -24.98
C ARG A 351 -5.53 -4.26 -25.22
N PRO A 352 -5.38 -5.12 -26.24
CA PRO A 352 -6.42 -6.08 -26.60
C PRO A 352 -6.61 -7.20 -25.57
N THR A 353 -5.59 -7.50 -24.76
CA THR A 353 -5.63 -8.56 -23.75
C THR A 353 -4.82 -8.17 -22.51
N LEU A 354 -5.10 -8.82 -21.37
CA LEU A 354 -4.26 -8.69 -20.16
C LEU A 354 -2.80 -9.04 -20.43
N ALA A 355 -2.56 -10.11 -21.20
CA ALA A 355 -1.21 -10.55 -21.56
C ALA A 355 -0.46 -9.48 -22.37
N ALA A 356 -1.14 -8.76 -23.26
CA ALA A 356 -0.53 -7.66 -24.02
C ALA A 356 -0.17 -6.47 -23.11
N ALA A 357 -1.05 -6.11 -22.16
CA ALA A 357 -0.76 -5.07 -21.18
C ALA A 357 0.44 -5.44 -20.28
N LEU A 358 0.48 -6.68 -19.78
CA LEU A 358 1.60 -7.18 -18.98
C LEU A 358 2.91 -7.22 -19.77
N ALA A 359 2.88 -7.69 -21.02
CA ALA A 359 4.06 -7.73 -21.88
C ALA A 359 4.61 -6.33 -22.15
N GLU A 360 3.75 -5.32 -22.30
CA GLU A 360 4.20 -3.94 -22.45
C GLU A 360 4.82 -3.38 -21.17
N LEU A 361 4.19 -3.58 -20.01
CA LEU A 361 4.78 -3.16 -18.74
C LEU A 361 6.12 -3.85 -18.46
N GLN A 362 6.26 -5.12 -18.85
CA GLN A 362 7.52 -5.85 -18.77
C GLN A 362 8.59 -5.23 -19.68
N LYS A 363 8.24 -4.74 -20.88
CA LYS A 363 9.19 -3.98 -21.72
C LYS A 363 9.68 -2.70 -21.03
N VAL A 364 8.81 -2.01 -20.29
CA VAL A 364 9.20 -0.82 -19.50
C VAL A 364 10.19 -1.21 -18.39
N ARG A 365 9.91 -2.31 -17.68
CA ARG A 365 10.81 -2.89 -16.68
C ARG A 365 12.18 -3.24 -17.28
N ASP A 366 12.19 -3.99 -18.38
CA ASP A 366 13.41 -4.44 -19.05
C ASP A 366 14.23 -3.24 -19.55
N TRP A 367 13.57 -2.22 -20.08
CA TRP A 367 14.21 -0.98 -20.50
C TRP A 367 14.89 -0.27 -19.31
N ALA A 368 14.22 -0.18 -18.16
CA ALA A 368 14.77 0.46 -16.96
C ALA A 368 16.02 -0.29 -16.46
N GLN A 369 15.95 -1.62 -16.41
CA GLN A 369 17.06 -2.49 -16.01
C GLN A 369 18.24 -2.38 -16.98
N ALA A 370 17.99 -2.42 -18.30
CA ALA A 370 19.02 -2.26 -19.32
C ALA A 370 19.71 -0.89 -19.26
N ASN A 371 19.07 0.12 -18.66
CA ASN A 371 19.61 1.45 -18.45
C ASN A 371 20.19 1.69 -17.05
N GLY A 372 20.38 0.62 -16.26
CA GLY A 372 21.01 0.66 -14.93
C GLY A 372 20.09 1.12 -13.80
N MET A 373 18.79 1.25 -14.05
CA MET A 373 17.81 1.74 -13.08
C MET A 373 16.94 0.60 -12.54
N THR A 374 17.55 -0.29 -11.74
CA THR A 374 16.92 -1.53 -11.24
C THR A 374 16.05 -1.34 -9.99
N ARG A 375 16.30 -0.29 -9.19
CA ARG A 375 15.56 0.02 -7.97
C ARG A 375 14.21 0.67 -8.29
N GLY A 376 13.14 0.12 -7.72
CA GLY A 376 11.77 0.62 -7.88
C GLY A 376 10.95 -0.08 -8.98
N ASN A 377 11.54 -0.99 -9.76
CA ASN A 377 10.87 -1.61 -10.93
C ASN A 377 9.78 -2.66 -10.58
N ASP A 378 9.54 -2.91 -9.30
CA ASP A 378 8.42 -3.72 -8.81
C ASP A 378 7.16 -2.88 -8.53
N PHE A 379 7.30 -1.55 -8.63
CA PHE A 379 6.22 -0.61 -8.39
C PHE A 379 5.86 0.09 -9.69
N CYS A 380 4.57 0.26 -9.92
CA CYS A 380 4.08 0.94 -11.11
C CYS A 380 2.94 1.90 -10.79
N CYS A 381 2.47 2.56 -11.83
CA CYS A 381 1.22 3.29 -11.81
C CYS A 381 0.26 2.80 -12.88
N TYR A 382 -1.03 2.97 -12.60
CA TYR A 382 -2.05 2.94 -13.65
C TYR A 382 -2.14 4.33 -14.27
N PRO A 383 -1.87 4.50 -15.57
CA PRO A 383 -2.09 5.77 -16.26
C PRO A 383 -3.53 6.23 -16.07
N ASN A 384 -3.71 7.52 -15.71
CA ASN A 384 -5.00 8.10 -15.27
C ASN A 384 -5.69 7.36 -14.11
N GLY A 385 -4.97 6.53 -13.34
CA GLY A 385 -5.52 5.68 -12.29
C GLY A 385 -6.44 4.56 -12.79
N ARG A 386 -6.46 4.28 -14.10
CA ARG A 386 -7.42 3.35 -14.69
C ARG A 386 -6.82 1.95 -14.84
N TYR A 387 -7.33 1.02 -14.03
CA TYR A 387 -6.97 -0.40 -14.09
C TYR A 387 -8.10 -1.29 -14.61
N GLN A 388 -9.27 -0.72 -14.90
CA GLN A 388 -10.44 -1.42 -15.41
C GLN A 388 -11.20 -0.59 -16.45
N ASP A 389 -11.87 -1.24 -17.39
CA ASP A 389 -12.51 -0.58 -18.53
C ASP A 389 -14.00 -0.27 -18.34
N SER A 390 -14.67 -0.82 -17.32
CA SER A 390 -16.10 -0.61 -17.09
C SER A 390 -16.46 -0.46 -15.61
N PRO A 391 -17.33 0.50 -15.23
CA PRO A 391 -18.19 0.37 -14.08
C PRO A 391 -19.49 -0.34 -14.52
N PHE A 392 -19.42 -1.59 -14.99
CA PHE A 392 -20.65 -2.35 -15.21
C PHE A 392 -21.25 -2.60 -13.83
N ARG A 393 -22.48 -2.10 -13.62
CA ARG A 393 -23.17 -2.27 -12.36
C ARG A 393 -23.79 -3.66 -12.35
N PRO A 394 -23.65 -4.44 -11.26
CA PRO A 394 -24.40 -5.66 -11.10
C PRO A 394 -25.89 -5.35 -11.34
N ARG A 395 -26.55 -6.10 -12.22
CA ARG A 395 -28.01 -5.95 -12.37
C ARG A 395 -28.67 -6.73 -11.25
N SER A 396 -29.58 -6.08 -10.54
CA SER A 396 -30.27 -6.68 -9.40
C SER A 396 -31.70 -7.02 -9.78
N PHE A 397 -32.08 -8.28 -9.64
CA PHE A 397 -33.43 -8.76 -9.91
C PHE A 397 -33.91 -9.65 -8.76
N SER A 398 -35.17 -9.52 -8.36
CA SER A 398 -35.79 -10.50 -7.49
C SER A 398 -36.10 -11.76 -8.29
N ALA A 399 -35.63 -12.91 -7.81
CA ALA A 399 -35.84 -14.19 -8.47
C ALA A 399 -36.38 -15.23 -7.48
N LYS A 400 -37.25 -16.11 -7.97
CA LYS A 400 -37.71 -17.30 -7.25
C LYS A 400 -36.95 -18.52 -7.74
N THR A 401 -36.45 -19.31 -6.79
CA THR A 401 -36.00 -20.69 -7.01
C THR A 401 -36.72 -21.62 -6.04
N ASN A 402 -36.85 -22.89 -6.40
CA ASN A 402 -37.39 -23.95 -5.58
C ASN A 402 -36.32 -24.99 -5.17
N GLY A 403 -35.05 -24.59 -5.06
CA GLY A 403 -33.95 -25.52 -4.77
C GLY A 403 -33.30 -26.12 -6.02
N THR A 404 -33.59 -25.57 -7.21
CA THR A 404 -33.09 -26.09 -8.49
C THR A 404 -32.23 -25.05 -9.22
N ARG A 405 -31.72 -25.41 -10.39
CA ARG A 405 -30.99 -24.53 -11.33
C ARG A 405 -31.89 -23.53 -12.05
N ILE A 406 -33.22 -23.65 -11.93
CA ILE A 406 -34.17 -22.79 -12.63
C ILE A 406 -34.54 -21.61 -11.74
N ALA A 407 -34.29 -20.41 -12.23
CA ALA A 407 -34.71 -19.17 -11.58
C ALA A 407 -35.78 -18.48 -12.42
N THR A 408 -36.90 -18.11 -11.79
CA THR A 408 -37.96 -17.31 -12.42
C THR A 408 -37.95 -15.89 -11.87
N MET A 409 -38.13 -14.90 -12.75
CA MET A 409 -38.02 -13.47 -12.43
C MET A 409 -38.95 -12.64 -13.31
N SER A 410 -39.07 -11.34 -13.01
CA SER A 410 -39.96 -10.44 -13.75
C SER A 410 -39.44 -10.02 -15.12
N ASP A 411 -38.13 -10.03 -15.31
CA ASP A 411 -37.46 -9.57 -16.53
C ASP A 411 -36.06 -10.20 -16.65
N THR A 412 -35.70 -10.69 -17.84
CA THR A 412 -34.36 -11.21 -18.16
C THR A 412 -33.57 -10.26 -19.08
N SER A 413 -34.07 -9.05 -19.34
CA SER A 413 -33.46 -8.09 -20.25
C SER A 413 -32.03 -7.72 -19.87
N GLY A 414 -31.10 -8.03 -20.78
CA GLY A 414 -29.67 -7.77 -20.62
C GLY A 414 -28.96 -8.72 -19.65
N ILE A 415 -29.60 -9.82 -19.24
CA ILE A 415 -28.92 -11.00 -18.72
C ILE A 415 -28.42 -11.82 -19.91
N GLN A 416 -27.21 -12.36 -19.81
CA GLN A 416 -26.60 -13.17 -20.87
C GLN A 416 -25.95 -14.42 -20.28
N PRO A 417 -25.86 -15.52 -21.04
CA PRO A 417 -25.02 -16.67 -20.68
C PRO A 417 -23.60 -16.22 -20.33
N GLY A 418 -23.03 -16.82 -19.29
CA GLY A 418 -21.70 -16.51 -18.78
C GLY A 418 -21.65 -15.41 -17.71
N MET A 419 -22.72 -14.65 -17.49
CA MET A 419 -22.76 -13.70 -16.37
C MET A 419 -22.66 -14.43 -15.04
N LEU A 420 -21.85 -13.90 -14.13
CA LEU A 420 -21.74 -14.38 -12.77
C LEU A 420 -23.01 -14.02 -11.99
N VAL A 421 -23.43 -14.89 -11.07
CA VAL A 421 -24.64 -14.76 -10.27
C VAL A 421 -24.31 -14.81 -8.79
N GLY A 422 -24.80 -13.83 -8.04
CA GLY A 422 -24.53 -13.70 -6.61
C GLY A 422 -25.74 -13.16 -5.87
N GLY A 423 -25.83 -13.46 -4.58
CA GLY A 423 -26.96 -13.09 -3.75
C GLY A 423 -27.06 -14.01 -2.53
N TYR A 424 -28.13 -13.83 -1.76
CA TYR A 424 -28.42 -14.66 -0.60
C TYR A 424 -28.52 -16.13 -1.00
N ASN A 425 -27.85 -17.05 -0.28
CA ASN A 425 -27.85 -18.49 -0.56
C ASN A 425 -27.49 -18.92 -1.99
N VAL A 426 -26.90 -18.04 -2.80
CA VAL A 426 -26.36 -18.39 -4.12
C VAL A 426 -24.94 -18.95 -3.92
N PRO A 427 -24.65 -20.20 -4.35
CA PRO A 427 -23.30 -20.72 -4.29
C PRO A 427 -22.29 -19.84 -5.05
N VAL A 428 -21.08 -19.69 -4.50
CA VAL A 428 -20.00 -18.91 -5.14
C VAL A 428 -19.68 -19.49 -6.51
N GLY A 429 -19.48 -18.63 -7.50
CA GLY A 429 -19.13 -19.06 -8.86
C GLY A 429 -20.33 -19.49 -9.72
N THR A 430 -21.56 -19.37 -9.21
CA THR A 430 -22.76 -19.65 -10.02
C THR A 430 -22.82 -18.71 -11.22
N THR A 431 -23.08 -19.23 -12.43
CA THR A 431 -23.23 -18.43 -13.65
C THR A 431 -24.58 -18.68 -14.32
N VAL A 432 -24.97 -17.75 -15.21
CA VAL A 432 -26.08 -17.97 -16.15
C VAL A 432 -25.63 -18.93 -17.24
N VAL A 433 -26.37 -20.01 -17.46
CA VAL A 433 -26.14 -20.98 -18.53
C VAL A 433 -26.95 -20.62 -19.77
N SER A 434 -28.22 -20.27 -19.58
CA SER A 434 -29.12 -19.85 -20.67
C SER A 434 -30.19 -18.88 -20.17
N VAL A 435 -30.66 -18.03 -21.09
CA VAL A 435 -31.90 -17.26 -20.94
C VAL A 435 -32.99 -18.03 -21.68
N ASP A 436 -33.87 -18.67 -20.94
CA ASP A 436 -34.84 -19.63 -21.48
C ASP A 436 -36.11 -18.92 -21.97
N SER A 437 -36.44 -17.77 -21.37
CA SER A 437 -37.55 -16.90 -21.77
C SER A 437 -37.41 -15.48 -21.16
N PRO A 438 -38.32 -14.54 -21.44
CA PRO A 438 -38.32 -13.21 -20.80
C PRO A 438 -38.42 -13.22 -19.26
N THR A 439 -38.76 -14.34 -18.64
CA THR A 439 -38.96 -14.47 -17.18
C THR A 439 -38.25 -15.68 -16.56
N GLN A 440 -37.39 -16.38 -17.32
CA GLN A 440 -36.73 -17.59 -16.84
C GLN A 440 -35.30 -17.70 -17.36
N ILE A 441 -34.40 -18.12 -16.47
CA ILE A 441 -33.02 -18.48 -16.77
C ILE A 441 -32.67 -19.83 -16.15
N THR A 442 -31.65 -20.47 -16.72
CA THR A 442 -30.99 -21.64 -16.13
C THR A 442 -29.62 -21.24 -15.59
N LEU A 443 -29.34 -21.61 -14.35
CA LEU A 443 -28.08 -21.37 -13.64
C LEU A 443 -27.13 -22.57 -13.72
N SER A 444 -25.85 -22.38 -13.44
CA SER A 444 -24.89 -23.48 -13.37
C SER A 444 -25.10 -24.37 -12.14
N GLU A 445 -25.51 -23.77 -11.03
CA GLU A 445 -25.68 -24.43 -9.73
C GLU A 445 -27.14 -24.42 -9.25
N ASN A 446 -27.48 -25.38 -8.38
CA ASN A 446 -28.74 -25.36 -7.65
C ASN A 446 -28.71 -24.22 -6.62
N VAL A 447 -29.75 -23.40 -6.59
CA VAL A 447 -29.90 -22.36 -5.56
C VAL A 447 -30.98 -22.75 -4.58
N ILE A 448 -30.71 -22.65 -3.28
CA ILE A 448 -31.68 -22.96 -2.22
C ILE A 448 -32.97 -22.16 -2.43
N ALA A 449 -34.12 -22.80 -2.21
CA ALA A 449 -35.43 -22.20 -2.43
C ALA A 449 -35.59 -20.85 -1.70
N GLN A 450 -35.92 -19.79 -2.44
CA GLN A 450 -36.05 -18.42 -1.93
C GLN A 450 -36.71 -17.49 -2.95
N VAL A 451 -36.98 -16.24 -2.54
CA VAL A 451 -37.53 -15.14 -3.36
C VAL A 451 -36.71 -13.85 -3.23
N LYS A 452 -35.40 -13.97 -2.98
CA LYS A 452 -34.49 -12.84 -2.72
C LYS A 452 -33.85 -12.32 -4.02
N THR A 453 -33.19 -11.18 -3.91
CA THR A 453 -32.50 -10.53 -5.04
C THR A 453 -31.26 -11.32 -5.47
N PHE A 454 -31.18 -11.62 -6.76
CA PHE A 454 -29.96 -12.04 -7.44
C PHE A 454 -29.34 -10.89 -8.20
N ASN A 455 -28.03 -10.99 -8.31
CA ASN A 455 -27.19 -10.03 -8.98
C ASN A 455 -26.53 -10.70 -10.14
N PHE A 456 -26.33 -9.96 -11.22
CA PHE A 456 -25.72 -10.46 -12.44
C PHE A 456 -24.58 -9.53 -12.83
N THR A 457 -23.39 -10.10 -12.91
CA THR A 457 -22.16 -9.37 -13.25
C THR A 457 -21.55 -9.92 -14.53
N ASP A 458 -21.35 -9.03 -15.50
CA ASP A 458 -20.62 -9.36 -16.73
C ASP A 458 -19.12 -9.24 -16.50
N LEU A 459 -18.41 -10.35 -16.70
CA LEU A 459 -16.95 -10.45 -16.61
C LEU A 459 -16.30 -10.77 -17.95
N SER A 460 -17.00 -10.56 -19.06
CA SER A 460 -16.51 -10.89 -20.40
C SER A 460 -15.33 -10.03 -20.84
N SER A 461 -15.22 -8.78 -20.36
CA SER A 461 -14.06 -7.93 -20.67
C SER A 461 -12.76 -8.48 -20.05
N GLU A 462 -11.67 -8.40 -20.81
CA GLU A 462 -10.30 -8.64 -20.36
C GLU A 462 -9.92 -7.75 -19.16
N PHE A 463 -10.43 -6.52 -19.09
CA PHE A 463 -10.11 -5.54 -18.05
C PHE A 463 -11.27 -5.30 -17.08
N SER A 464 -12.17 -6.27 -16.95
CA SER A 464 -13.24 -6.19 -15.95
C SER A 464 -12.68 -6.25 -14.53
N TYR A 465 -13.11 -5.34 -13.64
CA TYR A 465 -12.84 -5.37 -12.20
C TYR A 465 -11.34 -5.51 -11.84
N THR A 466 -10.96 -6.55 -11.10
CA THR A 466 -9.60 -6.77 -10.57
C THR A 466 -8.70 -7.59 -11.46
N LYS A 467 -9.13 -7.96 -12.67
CA LYS A 467 -8.33 -8.85 -13.53
C LYS A 467 -6.92 -8.31 -13.79
N LEU A 468 -6.78 -7.03 -14.14
CA LEU A 468 -5.46 -6.41 -14.35
C LEU A 468 -4.62 -6.33 -13.06
N PRO A 469 -5.12 -5.77 -11.95
CA PRO A 469 -4.40 -5.82 -10.68
C PRO A 469 -3.94 -7.22 -10.23
N LEU A 470 -4.79 -8.24 -10.39
CA LEU A 470 -4.44 -9.64 -10.07
C LEU A 470 -3.36 -10.19 -11.00
N ALA A 471 -3.45 -9.87 -12.29
CA ALA A 471 -2.44 -10.26 -13.27
C ALA A 471 -1.07 -9.62 -12.97
N LEU A 472 -1.05 -8.36 -12.53
CA LEU A 472 0.16 -7.68 -12.07
C LEU A 472 0.74 -8.34 -10.82
N LYS A 473 -0.10 -8.66 -9.83
CA LYS A 473 0.34 -9.38 -8.64
C LYS A 473 0.99 -10.71 -9.01
N ALA A 474 0.34 -11.49 -9.89
CA ALA A 474 0.87 -12.77 -10.37
C ALA A 474 2.20 -12.63 -11.13
N ALA A 475 2.42 -11.49 -11.80
CA ALA A 475 3.67 -11.15 -12.46
C ALA A 475 4.75 -10.57 -11.52
N GLY A 476 4.52 -10.58 -10.20
CA GLY A 476 5.49 -10.18 -9.18
C GLY A 476 5.57 -8.68 -8.91
N TYR A 477 4.62 -7.88 -9.42
CA TYR A 477 4.50 -6.48 -9.01
C TYR A 477 4.01 -6.38 -7.57
N LYS A 478 4.49 -5.37 -6.85
CA LYS A 478 4.26 -5.19 -5.41
C LYS A 478 3.19 -4.14 -5.11
N MET A 479 3.26 -3.00 -5.82
CA MET A 479 2.28 -1.92 -5.72
C MET A 479 2.07 -1.28 -7.09
N ALA A 480 0.83 -0.92 -7.37
CA ALA A 480 0.40 -0.22 -8.56
C ALA A 480 -0.53 0.91 -8.11
N ARG A 481 -0.03 2.13 -8.22
CA ARG A 481 -0.73 3.28 -7.65
C ARG A 481 -1.87 3.73 -8.56
N THR A 482 -3.06 3.89 -7.99
CA THR A 482 -4.23 4.48 -8.63
C THR A 482 -4.44 5.92 -8.20
N THR A 483 -5.15 6.71 -9.01
CA THR A 483 -5.64 8.06 -8.64
C THR A 483 -7.03 8.01 -8.01
N GLN A 484 -7.64 6.83 -8.01
CA GLN A 484 -8.91 6.59 -7.38
C GLN A 484 -8.68 6.38 -5.88
N GLY A 485 -9.42 7.12 -5.03
CA GLY A 485 -9.29 7.03 -3.58
C GLY A 485 -8.17 7.90 -3.04
N LYS A 486 -8.43 8.58 -1.93
CA LYS A 486 -7.50 9.52 -1.31
C LYS A 486 -7.45 9.26 0.21
N GLY A 487 -6.42 9.79 0.84
CA GLY A 487 -6.12 9.58 2.25
C GLY A 487 -4.84 8.78 2.46
N SER A 488 -4.60 8.44 3.73
CA SER A 488 -3.51 7.61 4.21
C SER A 488 -3.98 6.18 4.44
N TRP A 489 -3.04 5.28 4.71
CA TRP A 489 -3.36 3.89 4.96
C TRP A 489 -2.36 3.19 5.87
N LEU A 490 -2.84 2.22 6.64
CA LEU A 490 -1.98 1.45 7.54
C LEU A 490 -1.11 0.45 6.76
N SER A 491 0.21 0.53 6.95
CA SER A 491 1.20 -0.37 6.36
C SER A 491 1.96 -1.22 7.38
N ARG A 492 1.84 -0.91 8.68
CA ARG A 492 2.55 -1.59 9.78
C ARG A 492 2.44 -3.12 9.71
N PHE A 493 1.25 -3.62 9.38
CA PHE A 493 0.95 -5.05 9.30
C PHE A 493 0.90 -5.57 7.87
N GLY A 494 1.73 -4.99 7.00
CA GLY A 494 1.76 -5.31 5.59
C GLY A 494 0.89 -4.39 4.76
N ILE A 495 1.15 -4.40 3.45
CA ILE A 495 0.32 -3.68 2.48
C ILE A 495 -0.95 -4.49 2.15
N THR A 496 -1.04 -5.76 2.59
CA THR A 496 -2.16 -6.70 2.35
C THR A 496 -2.46 -6.85 0.86
N ASP A 497 -3.61 -7.43 0.49
CA ASP A 497 -3.92 -7.64 -0.91
C ASP A 497 -4.38 -6.38 -1.64
N ARG A 498 -5.21 -5.54 -1.01
CA ARG A 498 -5.75 -4.27 -1.57
C ARG A 498 -6.07 -4.35 -3.07
N GLY A 499 -6.88 -5.30 -3.46
CA GLY A 499 -7.31 -5.48 -4.85
C GLY A 499 -6.23 -6.00 -5.78
N GLY A 500 -5.16 -6.59 -5.25
CA GLY A 500 -4.08 -7.27 -5.96
C GLY A 500 -2.77 -6.57 -5.64
N VAL A 501 -2.63 -5.39 -6.20
CA VAL A 501 -1.49 -4.48 -5.98
C VAL A 501 -1.96 -3.03 -5.87
N VAL A 502 -3.25 -2.74 -5.72
CA VAL A 502 -3.79 -1.38 -5.86
C VAL A 502 -3.50 -0.56 -4.62
N THR A 503 -2.84 0.59 -4.78
CA THR A 503 -2.59 1.53 -3.68
C THR A 503 -3.11 2.93 -4.03
N PRO A 504 -3.83 3.61 -3.12
CA PRO A 504 -4.29 4.98 -3.37
C PRO A 504 -3.13 5.96 -3.35
N ALA A 505 -3.34 7.16 -3.88
CA ALA A 505 -2.46 8.30 -3.66
C ALA A 505 -3.20 9.62 -3.84
N ASN A 506 -2.60 10.68 -3.30
CA ASN A 506 -3.20 11.99 -3.19
C ASN A 506 -2.62 12.93 -4.24
N ALA A 507 -3.49 13.50 -5.08
CA ALA A 507 -3.07 14.48 -6.06
C ALA A 507 -2.75 15.80 -5.37
N THR A 508 -1.60 16.39 -5.69
CA THR A 508 -1.27 17.74 -5.21
C THR A 508 -1.92 18.84 -6.05
N SER A 509 -2.28 18.55 -7.30
CA SER A 509 -2.76 19.55 -8.26
C SER A 509 -4.14 20.11 -7.92
N ASN A 510 -5.03 19.31 -7.34
CA ASN A 510 -6.41 19.70 -7.03
C ASN A 510 -6.70 20.01 -5.55
N MET A 511 -5.68 20.07 -4.71
CA MET A 511 -5.78 20.43 -3.30
C MET A 511 -5.04 21.74 -3.01
N SER A 512 -5.53 22.50 -2.02
CA SER A 512 -4.83 23.60 -1.37
C SER A 512 -3.65 23.11 -0.53
N LEU A 513 -2.72 24.01 -0.17
CA LEU A 513 -1.61 23.65 0.70
C LEU A 513 -2.09 23.20 2.09
N ASP A 514 -3.15 23.80 2.62
CA ASP A 514 -3.66 23.46 3.97
C ASP A 514 -4.36 22.10 3.99
N GLU A 515 -5.07 21.73 2.92
CA GLU A 515 -5.60 20.37 2.75
C GLU A 515 -4.45 19.34 2.70
N LEU A 516 -3.37 19.64 1.98
CA LEU A 516 -2.21 18.74 1.89
C LEU A 516 -1.50 18.58 3.25
N LYS A 517 -1.36 19.66 4.02
CA LYS A 517 -0.82 19.61 5.39
C LYS A 517 -1.71 18.80 6.33
N SER A 518 -3.02 18.95 6.20
CA SER A 518 -4.00 18.21 7.00
C SER A 518 -3.90 16.71 6.77
N LEU A 519 -3.67 16.27 5.52
CA LEU A 519 -3.42 14.85 5.22
C LEU A 519 -2.14 14.34 5.91
N VAL A 520 -1.07 15.14 5.93
CA VAL A 520 0.17 14.79 6.65
C VAL A 520 -0.08 14.66 8.16
N ASP A 521 -0.84 15.58 8.75
CA ASP A 521 -1.18 15.53 10.19
C ASP A 521 -2.03 14.31 10.54
N VAL A 522 -2.99 13.92 9.69
CA VAL A 522 -3.77 12.68 9.87
C VAL A 522 -2.86 11.45 9.82
N ALA A 523 -1.93 11.40 8.86
CA ALA A 523 -0.97 10.29 8.77
C ALA A 523 -0.07 10.22 10.01
N ILE A 524 0.37 11.38 10.55
CA ILE A 524 1.11 11.46 11.82
C ILE A 524 0.27 10.93 12.99
N LEU A 525 -0.96 11.42 13.12
CA LEU A 525 -1.85 11.05 14.22
C LEU A 525 -2.14 9.55 14.24
N ARG A 526 -2.39 8.95 13.08
CA ARG A 526 -2.79 7.55 12.95
C ARG A 526 -1.61 6.58 12.83
N GLY A 527 -0.39 7.06 12.55
CA GLY A 527 0.74 6.16 12.29
C GLY A 527 0.63 5.48 10.92
N GLU A 528 0.13 6.20 9.91
CA GLU A 528 -0.17 5.66 8.58
C GLU A 528 0.83 6.10 7.51
N THR A 529 0.80 5.41 6.37
CA THR A 529 1.51 5.76 5.15
C THR A 529 0.63 6.64 4.25
N LEU A 530 1.23 7.68 3.67
CA LEU A 530 0.59 8.62 2.75
C LEU A 530 1.45 8.75 1.48
N GLU A 531 0.90 8.46 0.30
CA GLU A 531 1.55 8.77 -0.98
C GLU A 531 0.95 10.03 -1.60
N PHE A 532 1.83 10.95 -2.01
CA PHE A 532 1.50 12.04 -2.92
C PHE A 532 1.98 11.69 -4.33
N TYR A 533 1.14 11.98 -5.32
CA TYR A 533 1.55 11.97 -6.72
C TYR A 533 1.48 13.37 -7.32
N LEU A 534 2.49 13.69 -8.12
CA LEU A 534 2.68 14.97 -8.77
C LEU A 534 2.95 14.74 -10.26
N HIS A 535 2.59 15.72 -11.08
CA HIS A 535 3.03 15.79 -12.47
C HIS A 535 4.22 16.77 -12.57
N GLY A 536 4.05 17.85 -13.32
CA GLY A 536 4.99 18.97 -13.41
C GLY A 536 4.75 20.00 -12.30
N ILE A 537 5.76 20.86 -12.14
CA ILE A 537 5.82 21.91 -11.13
C ILE A 537 5.99 23.22 -11.90
N TYR A 538 4.95 24.05 -11.88
CA TYR A 538 4.92 25.29 -12.63
C TYR A 538 4.39 26.43 -11.76
N GLU A 539 4.69 27.68 -12.12
CA GLU A 539 4.13 28.85 -11.43
C GLU A 539 2.63 29.01 -11.67
N THR A 540 2.15 28.59 -12.85
CA THR A 540 0.72 28.52 -13.19
C THR A 540 0.46 27.31 -14.08
N GLY A 541 -0.72 26.70 -13.98
CA GLY A 541 -1.11 25.59 -14.85
C GLY A 541 -2.29 24.78 -14.32
N THR A 542 -3.16 24.33 -15.22
CA THR A 542 -4.25 23.41 -14.90
C THR A 542 -3.72 21.97 -14.83
N GLY A 543 -4.12 21.22 -13.81
CA GLY A 543 -3.70 19.82 -13.63
C GLY A 543 -2.25 19.62 -13.17
N GLN A 544 -1.50 20.70 -12.93
CA GLN A 544 -0.12 20.66 -12.47
C GLN A 544 0.00 21.14 -11.02
N THR A 545 1.16 20.92 -10.40
CA THR A 545 1.41 21.43 -9.05
C THR A 545 1.99 22.83 -9.12
N ASP A 546 1.34 23.77 -8.44
CA ASP A 546 1.89 25.11 -8.22
C ASP A 546 3.24 25.03 -7.45
N SER A 547 4.22 25.81 -7.88
CA SER A 547 5.60 25.76 -7.34
C SER A 547 5.68 26.20 -5.89
N ALA A 548 4.92 27.22 -5.48
CA ALA A 548 4.87 27.68 -4.09
C ALA A 548 4.20 26.63 -3.18
N LYS A 549 3.11 26.02 -3.66
CA LYS A 549 2.44 24.90 -2.99
C LYS A 549 3.35 23.69 -2.83
N PHE A 550 4.08 23.31 -3.88
CA PHE A 550 5.06 22.23 -3.82
C PHE A 550 6.11 22.48 -2.74
N ARG A 551 6.74 23.67 -2.77
CA ARG A 551 7.77 24.05 -1.80
C ARG A 551 7.23 24.08 -0.37
N GLY A 552 6.06 24.69 -0.17
CA GLY A 552 5.40 24.74 1.13
C GLY A 552 5.04 23.37 1.69
N LEU A 553 4.65 22.41 0.84
CA LEU A 553 4.40 21.03 1.27
C LEU A 553 5.69 20.32 1.66
N ILE A 554 6.76 20.43 0.85
CA ILE A 554 8.04 19.80 1.14
C ILE A 554 8.66 20.38 2.43
N ASP A 555 8.65 21.70 2.62
CA ASP A 555 9.15 22.33 3.84
C ASP A 555 8.37 21.85 5.08
N TYR A 556 7.04 21.67 4.95
CA TYR A 556 6.24 21.12 6.03
C TYR A 556 6.63 19.68 6.37
N ILE A 557 6.72 18.81 5.36
CA ILE A 557 7.12 17.40 5.54
C ILE A 557 8.51 17.32 6.18
N VAL A 558 9.45 18.15 5.73
CA VAL A 558 10.82 18.20 6.28
C VAL A 558 10.83 18.64 7.74
N ALA A 559 10.09 19.69 8.10
CA ALA A 559 9.99 20.12 9.49
C ALA A 559 9.47 19.00 10.40
N ARG A 560 8.45 18.25 9.95
CA ARG A 560 7.86 17.11 10.68
C ARG A 560 8.83 15.93 10.76
N ARG A 561 9.55 15.62 9.68
CA ARG A 561 10.61 14.61 9.65
C ARG A 561 11.72 14.95 10.64
N ASP A 562 12.20 16.19 10.62
CA ASP A 562 13.34 16.64 11.43
C ASP A 562 12.99 16.71 12.92
N ALA A 563 11.72 16.96 13.23
CA ALA A 563 11.14 16.81 14.57
C ALA A 563 10.92 15.35 15.00
N GLY A 564 11.30 14.37 14.17
CA GLY A 564 11.16 12.94 14.45
C GLY A 564 9.74 12.41 14.37
N GLN A 565 8.80 13.11 13.74
CA GLN A 565 7.37 12.74 13.73
C GLN A 565 6.98 11.81 12.57
N LEU A 566 7.72 11.84 11.46
CA LEU A 566 7.47 10.99 10.30
C LEU A 566 8.76 10.59 9.58
N ASP A 567 8.65 9.63 8.67
CA ASP A 567 9.70 9.27 7.73
C ASP A 567 9.30 9.62 6.30
N VAL A 568 10.28 9.97 5.45
CA VAL A 568 10.06 10.14 4.02
C VAL A 568 10.83 9.06 3.30
N LEU A 569 10.10 8.14 2.67
CA LEU A 569 10.65 6.93 2.06
C LEU A 569 10.29 6.86 0.58
N THR A 570 11.18 6.27 -0.21
CA THR A 570 10.83 5.73 -1.53
C THR A 570 9.93 4.49 -1.38
N LYS A 571 9.26 4.04 -2.46
CA LYS A 571 8.46 2.80 -2.40
C LYS A 571 9.32 1.57 -2.11
N THR A 572 10.57 1.54 -2.60
CA THR A 572 11.49 0.45 -2.26
C THR A 572 11.78 0.44 -0.75
N GLU A 573 12.12 1.59 -0.15
CA GLU A 573 12.37 1.69 1.29
C GLU A 573 11.12 1.35 2.12
N LEU A 574 9.93 1.80 1.70
CA LEU A 574 8.66 1.42 2.33
C LEU A 574 8.43 -0.09 2.27
N TRP A 575 8.57 -0.70 1.09
CA TRP A 575 8.34 -2.14 0.94
C TRP A 575 9.32 -2.98 1.75
N MET A 576 10.58 -2.56 1.82
CA MET A 576 11.57 -3.25 2.66
C MET A 576 11.24 -3.17 4.15
N ARG A 577 10.64 -2.06 4.60
CA ARG A 577 10.25 -1.89 6.01
C ARG A 577 8.94 -2.61 6.35
N ASP A 578 7.95 -2.53 5.47
CA ASP A 578 6.56 -2.85 5.79
C ASP A 578 5.95 -3.93 4.89
N GLY A 579 6.47 -4.11 3.67
CA GLY A 579 5.79 -4.85 2.60
C GLY A 579 5.45 -6.31 2.93
N ASN A 580 6.34 -6.97 3.68
CA ASN A 580 6.18 -8.36 4.13
C ASN A 580 5.78 -8.47 5.61
N SER A 581 5.55 -7.34 6.29
CA SER A 581 5.14 -7.37 7.68
C SER A 581 3.76 -8.01 7.80
N SER A 582 3.55 -8.77 8.85
CA SER A 582 2.24 -9.30 9.24
C SER A 582 1.95 -8.91 10.68
N LEU A 583 0.72 -9.11 11.13
CA LEU A 583 0.42 -9.01 12.55
C LEU A 583 1.35 -9.93 13.36
N PRO A 584 1.96 -9.44 14.45
CA PRO A 584 2.83 -10.24 15.28
C PRO A 584 2.15 -10.91 16.47
N ILE A 585 0.88 -10.58 16.72
CA ILE A 585 0.21 -10.65 18.03
C ILE A 585 -0.06 -12.09 18.46
#